data_AF-A0A9P5P202-F1
#
_entry.id   AF-A0A9P5P202-F1
#
_cell.length_a   1.000
_cell.length_b   1.000
_cell.length_c   1.000
_cell.angle_alpha   90.00
_cell.angle_beta   90.00
_cell.angle_gamma   90.00
#
_symmetry.space_group_name_H-M   'P 1'
#
loop_
_entity.id
_entity.type
_entity.pdbx_description
1 polymer ?
#
loop_
_entity_poly.entity_id
_entity_poly.type
_entity_poly.pdbx_seq_one_letter_code
_entity_poly.pdbx_strand_id
1 'polypeptide(L)'
;MLKTFVKLGSMGQGLSKPDLLTRLFNLALTMHYENQRPKDGQNDVQTLRGIIKELKVCLENTFSLTSDQTKNIRALAFDKIYDPLRMCYMAINVDIFEHIKICAEELRFSNIFGNPVYEQALERSIRKTCSSVRNGFCQHLRDSIKNGVDAAVFTHRMNTYYLRPGGPKPNDWLILL
;
A
#
# COMPACT_ATOMS: atom_id res chain seq x y z
N MET A 1 -27.18 24.84 6.80
CA MET A 1 -26.84 23.39 6.87
C MET A 1 -25.34 23.15 6.91
N LEU A 2 -24.54 23.49 5.88
CA LEU A 2 -23.08 23.25 5.85
C LEU A 2 -22.30 23.77 7.08
N LYS A 3 -22.68 24.94 7.60
CA LYS A 3 -22.04 25.55 8.80
C LYS A 3 -22.28 24.74 10.08
N THR A 4 -23.41 24.05 10.20
CA THR A 4 -23.73 23.16 11.33
C THR A 4 -22.90 21.87 11.25
N PHE A 5 -22.63 21.39 10.04
CA PHE A 5 -21.82 20.19 9.77
C PHE A 5 -20.33 20.39 10.05
N VAL A 6 -19.76 21.55 9.68
CA VAL A 6 -18.37 21.90 10.04
C VAL A 6 -18.22 22.01 11.56
N LYS A 7 -19.22 22.59 12.24
CA LYS A 7 -19.23 22.73 13.70
C LYS A 7 -19.32 21.38 14.43
N LEU A 8 -20.11 20.43 13.90
CA LEU A 8 -20.19 19.06 14.45
C LEU A 8 -18.88 18.27 14.26
N GLY A 9 -18.24 18.40 13.09
CA GLY A 9 -16.94 17.77 12.80
C GLY A 9 -15.80 18.33 13.66
N SER A 10 -15.93 19.59 14.12
CA SER A 10 -14.97 20.22 15.03
C SER A 10 -15.24 19.97 16.52
N MET A 11 -16.35 19.31 16.89
CA MET A 11 -16.79 19.15 18.29
C MET A 11 -16.42 17.79 18.94
N GLY A 12 -15.74 16.89 18.22
CA GLY A 12 -15.36 15.58 18.76
C GLY A 12 -13.85 15.36 18.71
N GLN A 13 -13.21 15.30 19.87
CA GLN A 13 -11.92 14.61 20.00
C GLN A 13 -12.06 13.16 19.49
N GLY A 14 -11.26 12.78 18.48
CA GLY A 14 -10.81 11.38 18.32
C GLY A 14 -11.65 10.39 17.50
N LEU A 15 -12.69 10.78 16.76
CA LEU A 15 -13.38 9.83 15.88
C LEU A 15 -12.54 9.47 14.65
N SER A 16 -12.36 8.18 14.41
CA SER A 16 -11.65 7.68 13.23
C SER A 16 -12.40 8.07 11.96
N LYS A 17 -11.68 8.27 10.84
CA LYS A 17 -12.29 8.61 9.55
C LYS A 17 -13.39 7.61 9.12
N PRO A 18 -13.27 6.29 9.35
CA PRO A 18 -14.35 5.33 9.15
C PRO A 18 -15.59 5.59 10.02
N ASP A 19 -15.42 5.89 11.31
CA ASP A 19 -16.57 6.16 12.20
C ASP A 19 -17.33 7.41 11.80
N LEU A 20 -16.60 8.43 11.33
CA LEU A 20 -17.20 9.66 10.84
C LEU A 20 -18.05 9.40 9.59
N LEU A 21 -17.56 8.56 8.68
CA LEU A 21 -18.28 8.14 7.47
C LEU A 21 -19.53 7.31 7.82
N THR A 22 -19.42 6.36 8.74
CA THR A 22 -20.56 5.53 9.17
C THR A 22 -21.65 6.38 9.83
N ARG A 23 -21.28 7.37 10.65
CA ARG A 23 -22.24 8.29 11.27
C ARG A 23 -22.87 9.25 10.27
N LEU A 24 -22.09 9.75 9.31
CA LEU A 24 -22.59 10.57 8.21
C LEU A 24 -23.60 9.79 7.37
N PHE A 25 -23.30 8.51 7.09
CA PHE A 25 -24.18 7.62 6.35
C PHE A 25 -25.48 7.33 7.11
N ASN A 26 -25.38 6.99 8.41
CA ASN A 26 -26.57 6.78 9.25
C ASN A 26 -27.46 8.03 9.29
N LEU A 27 -26.86 9.22 9.39
CA LEU A 27 -27.61 10.47 9.37
C LEU A 27 -28.26 10.74 8.01
N ALA A 28 -27.56 10.47 6.91
CA ALA A 28 -28.11 10.59 5.57
C ALA A 28 -29.30 9.63 5.36
N LEU A 29 -29.21 8.40 5.87
CA LEU A 29 -30.31 7.44 5.88
C LEU A 29 -31.49 7.96 6.71
N THR A 30 -31.26 8.43 7.94
CA THR A 30 -32.34 8.97 8.78
C THR A 30 -33.03 10.15 8.09
N MET A 31 -32.26 11.07 7.49
CA MET A 31 -32.82 12.19 6.75
C MET A 31 -33.55 11.76 5.48
N HIS A 32 -33.09 10.71 4.81
CA HIS A 32 -33.78 10.12 3.67
C HIS A 32 -35.15 9.56 4.08
N TYR A 33 -35.19 8.77 5.15
CA TYR A 33 -36.43 8.21 5.71
C TYR A 33 -37.40 9.30 6.18
N GLU A 34 -36.91 10.32 6.87
CA GLU A 34 -37.75 11.45 7.35
C GLU A 34 -38.27 12.31 6.18
N ASN A 35 -37.48 12.49 5.11
CA ASN A 35 -37.90 13.19 3.90
C ASN A 35 -38.78 12.33 2.95
N GLN A 36 -38.95 11.03 3.24
CA GLN A 36 -39.78 10.09 2.46
C GLN A 36 -41.18 9.86 3.05
N ARG A 37 -41.66 10.69 3.99
CA ARG A 37 -43.10 10.74 4.27
C ARG A 37 -43.87 11.08 2.97
N PRO A 38 -44.90 10.30 2.63
CA PRO A 38 -44.98 9.66 1.33
C PRO A 38 -45.44 10.61 0.22
N LYS A 39 -44.65 10.66 -0.86
CA LYS A 39 -45.18 10.85 -2.20
C LYS A 39 -44.73 9.65 -3.04
N ASP A 40 -45.65 8.71 -3.15
CA ASP A 40 -45.75 7.70 -4.20
C ASP A 40 -44.52 6.80 -4.47
N GLY A 41 -44.48 5.67 -3.77
CA GLY A 41 -44.78 4.36 -4.36
C GLY A 41 -43.84 3.73 -5.41
N GLN A 42 -42.84 4.42 -5.95
CA GLN A 42 -41.92 3.81 -6.93
C GLN A 42 -40.50 4.34 -6.74
N ASN A 43 -39.53 3.41 -6.63
CA ASN A 43 -38.06 3.58 -6.74
C ASN A 43 -37.20 3.37 -5.49
N ASP A 44 -37.70 2.77 -4.41
CA ASP A 44 -36.86 2.55 -3.21
C ASP A 44 -35.68 1.57 -3.46
N VAL A 45 -35.95 0.43 -4.12
CA VAL A 45 -34.91 -0.59 -4.39
C VAL A 45 -33.90 -0.15 -5.46
N GLN A 46 -34.34 0.59 -6.49
CA GLN A 46 -33.44 1.08 -7.54
C GLN A 46 -32.54 2.21 -7.03
N THR A 47 -33.06 3.09 -6.17
CA THR A 47 -32.29 4.15 -5.51
C THR A 47 -31.24 3.56 -4.57
N LEU A 48 -31.62 2.57 -3.74
CA LEU A 48 -30.67 1.85 -2.88
C LEU A 48 -29.58 1.14 -3.68
N ARG A 49 -29.93 0.49 -4.80
CA ARG A 49 -28.94 -0.13 -5.70
C ARG A 49 -27.99 0.91 -6.32
N GLY A 50 -28.49 2.10 -6.66
CA GLY A 50 -27.68 3.22 -7.12
C GLY A 50 -26.67 3.68 -6.06
N ILE A 51 -27.13 3.90 -4.83
CA ILE A 51 -26.29 4.31 -3.69
C ILE A 51 -25.21 3.24 -3.39
N ILE A 52 -25.57 1.95 -3.40
CA ILE A 52 -24.60 0.86 -3.18
C ILE A 52 -23.54 0.83 -4.30
N LYS A 53 -23.94 1.09 -5.55
CA LYS A 53 -23.01 1.15 -6.67
C LYS A 53 -22.04 2.33 -6.53
N GLU A 54 -22.54 3.50 -6.14
CA GLU A 54 -21.71 4.68 -5.87
C GLU A 54 -20.77 4.47 -4.68
N LEU A 55 -21.24 3.82 -3.61
CA LEU A 55 -20.41 3.45 -2.46
C LEU A 55 -19.30 2.48 -2.87
N LYS A 56 -19.60 1.49 -3.70
CA LYS A 56 -18.60 0.56 -4.24
C LYS A 56 -17.52 1.31 -5.03
N VAL A 57 -17.92 2.23 -5.92
CA VAL A 57 -16.98 3.07 -6.69
C VAL A 57 -16.14 3.96 -5.77
N CYS A 58 -16.74 4.54 -4.73
CA CYS A 58 -16.03 5.41 -3.79
C CYS A 58 -15.03 4.62 -2.94
N LEU A 59 -15.40 3.41 -2.49
CA LEU A 59 -14.51 2.49 -1.79
C LEU A 59 -13.35 2.05 -2.69
N GLU A 60 -13.62 1.75 -3.96
CA GLU A 60 -12.59 1.38 -4.94
C GLU A 60 -11.59 2.54 -5.17
N ASN A 61 -12.09 3.77 -5.28
CA ASN A 61 -11.27 4.97 -5.45
C ASN A 61 -10.48 5.37 -4.19
N THR A 62 -10.93 4.95 -3.00
CA THR A 62 -10.28 5.28 -1.72
C THR A 62 -9.34 4.17 -1.22
N PHE A 63 -9.19 3.10 -2.00
CA PHE A 63 -8.32 1.99 -1.64
C PHE A 63 -6.88 2.45 -1.41
N SER A 64 -6.31 2.01 -0.30
CA SER A 64 -4.91 2.24 0.05
C SER A 64 -4.34 0.98 0.68
N LEU A 65 -3.06 0.71 0.39
CA LEU A 65 -2.35 -0.40 1.00
C LEU A 65 -2.17 -0.15 2.50
N THR A 66 -2.22 -1.24 3.27
CA THR A 66 -1.97 -1.17 4.70
C THR A 66 -0.49 -0.90 4.98
N SER A 67 -0.19 -0.37 6.17
CA SER A 67 1.20 -0.15 6.60
C SER A 67 2.03 -1.44 6.53
N ASP A 68 1.46 -2.57 6.94
CA ASP A 68 2.13 -3.87 6.88
C ASP A 68 2.42 -4.31 5.45
N GLN A 69 1.45 -4.16 4.54
CA GLN A 69 1.66 -4.44 3.11
C GLN A 69 2.80 -3.58 2.54
N THR A 70 2.84 -2.29 2.86
CA THR A 70 3.93 -1.41 2.39
C THR A 70 5.29 -1.78 2.97
N LYS A 71 5.34 -2.25 4.23
CA LYS A 71 6.57 -2.78 4.85
C LYS A 71 7.04 -4.05 4.15
N ASN A 72 6.12 -4.97 3.85
CA ASN A 72 6.43 -6.21 3.14
C ASN A 72 6.98 -5.94 1.74
N ILE A 73 6.37 -5.02 0.99
CA ILE A 73 6.88 -4.59 -0.33
C ILE A 73 8.31 -4.04 -0.20
N ARG A 74 8.57 -3.21 0.82
CA ARG A 74 9.90 -2.63 1.03
C ARG A 74 10.93 -3.70 1.43
N ALA A 75 10.57 -4.65 2.28
CA ALA A 75 11.44 -5.75 2.66
C ALA A 75 11.83 -6.59 1.45
N LEU A 76 10.86 -6.98 0.60
CA LEU A 76 11.13 -7.69 -0.64
C LEU A 76 12.01 -6.86 -1.60
N ALA A 77 11.82 -5.54 -1.66
CA ALA A 77 12.68 -4.67 -2.45
C ALA A 77 14.12 -4.62 -1.94
N PHE A 78 14.35 -4.68 -0.62
CA PHE A 78 15.68 -4.80 -0.03
C PHE A 78 16.31 -6.16 -0.30
N ASP A 79 15.55 -7.24 -0.20
CA ASP A 79 16.07 -8.58 -0.50
C ASP A 79 16.46 -8.68 -1.99
N LYS A 80 15.66 -8.11 -2.89
CA LYS A 80 15.92 -8.15 -4.34
C LYS A 80 17.00 -7.19 -4.82
N ILE A 81 17.17 -6.03 -4.20
CA ILE A 81 18.24 -5.08 -4.57
C ILE A 81 19.61 -5.61 -4.18
N TYR A 82 19.66 -6.36 -3.07
CA TYR A 82 20.87 -6.87 -2.48
C TYR A 82 21.18 -8.32 -2.90
N ASP A 83 20.38 -8.86 -3.83
CA ASP A 83 20.60 -10.17 -4.42
C ASP A 83 21.83 -10.14 -5.35
N PRO A 84 22.91 -10.85 -5.01
CA PRO A 84 24.14 -10.84 -5.81
C PRO A 84 23.98 -11.53 -7.18
N LEU A 85 22.95 -12.36 -7.36
CA LEU A 85 22.66 -13.03 -8.62
C LEU A 85 21.86 -12.17 -9.60
N ARG A 86 21.38 -11.00 -9.17
CA ARG A 86 20.50 -10.19 -10.00
C ARG A 86 21.29 -9.46 -11.08
N MET A 87 21.02 -9.80 -12.33
CA MET A 87 21.55 -9.08 -13.50
C MET A 87 20.66 -7.89 -13.92
N CYS A 88 19.35 -7.96 -13.66
CA CYS A 88 18.38 -6.97 -14.11
C CYS A 88 17.87 -6.08 -12.98
N TYR A 89 18.58 -4.97 -12.78
CA TYR A 89 18.24 -3.94 -11.78
C TYR A 89 16.89 -3.25 -12.03
N MET A 90 16.51 -3.09 -13.30
CA MET A 90 15.30 -2.36 -13.67
C MET A 90 14.01 -3.17 -13.47
N ALA A 91 14.11 -4.49 -13.37
CA ALA A 91 12.98 -5.41 -13.31
C ALA A 91 12.53 -5.79 -11.89
N ILE A 92 13.12 -5.21 -10.84
CA ILE A 92 12.82 -5.55 -9.43
C ILE A 92 11.32 -5.49 -9.12
N ASN A 93 10.62 -4.49 -9.66
CA ASN A 93 9.19 -4.33 -9.44
C ASN A 93 8.35 -5.47 -10.03
N VAL A 94 8.76 -6.05 -11.16
CA VAL A 94 8.06 -7.17 -11.80
C VAL A 94 8.21 -8.41 -10.94
N ASP A 95 9.44 -8.71 -10.51
CA ASP A 95 9.73 -9.90 -9.71
C ASP A 95 9.02 -9.84 -8.35
N ILE A 96 8.94 -8.66 -7.74
CA ILE A 96 8.21 -8.47 -6.47
C ILE A 96 6.70 -8.64 -6.68
N PHE A 97 6.15 -8.11 -7.78
CA PHE A 97 4.73 -8.28 -8.08
C PHE A 97 4.37 -9.76 -8.22
N GLU A 98 5.15 -10.52 -9.01
CA GLU A 98 4.94 -11.96 -9.18
C GLU A 98 5.13 -12.73 -7.86
N HIS A 99 6.14 -12.38 -7.06
CA HIS A 99 6.34 -13.00 -5.75
C HIS A 99 5.16 -12.74 -4.80
N ILE A 100 4.65 -11.51 -4.74
CA ILE A 100 3.47 -11.18 -3.92
C ILE A 100 2.23 -11.92 -4.42
N LYS A 101 2.11 -12.12 -5.73
CA LYS A 101 0.99 -12.87 -6.33
C LYS A 101 1.00 -14.34 -5.93
N ILE A 102 2.19 -14.96 -5.88
CA ILE A 102 2.35 -16.35 -5.44
C ILE A 102 2.13 -16.49 -3.93
N CYS A 103 2.71 -15.58 -3.13
CA CYS A 103 2.67 -15.63 -1.66
C CYS A 103 1.62 -14.66 -1.07
N ALA A 104 0.48 -14.49 -1.76
CA ALA A 104 -0.50 -13.46 -1.42
C ALA A 104 -1.06 -13.61 0.00
N GLU A 105 -1.32 -14.83 0.45
CA GLU A 105 -1.86 -15.09 1.79
C GLU A 105 -0.85 -14.77 2.89
N GLU A 106 0.38 -15.30 2.76
CA GLU A 106 1.47 -15.13 3.72
C GLU A 106 1.83 -13.66 3.92
N LEU A 107 1.83 -12.89 2.83
CA LEU A 107 2.20 -11.48 2.82
C LEU A 107 1.03 -10.54 3.11
N ARG A 108 -0.18 -11.08 3.35
CA ARG A 108 -1.43 -10.35 3.61
C ARG A 108 -1.92 -9.49 2.44
N PHE A 109 -1.79 -9.99 1.21
CA PHE A 109 -2.28 -9.38 -0.04
C PHE A 109 -3.49 -10.11 -0.66
N SER A 110 -4.05 -11.12 0.03
CA SER A 110 -5.19 -11.90 -0.47
C SER A 110 -6.42 -11.06 -0.83
N ASN A 111 -6.60 -9.87 -0.22
CA ASN A 111 -7.71 -8.96 -0.48
C ASN A 111 -7.54 -8.07 -1.73
N ILE A 112 -6.41 -8.16 -2.42
CA ILE A 112 -6.08 -7.27 -3.56
C ILE A 112 -6.31 -7.98 -4.90
N PHE A 113 -5.92 -9.25 -4.98
CA PHE A 113 -5.99 -10.00 -6.23
C PHE A 113 -7.44 -10.33 -6.60
N GLY A 114 -7.77 -10.19 -7.88
CA GLY A 114 -9.13 -10.33 -8.42
C GLY A 114 -9.90 -9.02 -8.56
N ASN A 115 -9.34 -7.89 -8.07
CA ASN A 115 -9.84 -6.56 -8.36
C ASN A 115 -8.80 -5.75 -9.17
N PRO A 116 -9.05 -5.45 -10.45
CA PRO A 116 -8.10 -4.72 -11.31
C PRO A 116 -7.67 -3.36 -10.76
N VAL A 117 -8.56 -2.65 -10.05
CA VAL A 117 -8.25 -1.33 -9.47
C VAL A 117 -7.25 -1.48 -8.33
N TYR A 118 -7.40 -2.50 -7.50
CA TYR A 118 -6.51 -2.76 -6.36
C TYR A 118 -5.16 -3.28 -6.85
N GLU A 119 -5.14 -4.13 -7.88
CA GLU A 119 -3.91 -4.60 -8.51
C GLU A 119 -3.11 -3.43 -9.11
N GLN A 120 -3.77 -2.47 -9.78
CA GLN A 120 -3.11 -1.26 -10.26
C GLN A 120 -2.56 -0.39 -9.11
N ALA A 121 -3.30 -0.25 -8.02
CA ALA A 121 -2.82 0.49 -6.84
C ALA A 121 -1.60 -0.18 -6.21
N LEU A 122 -1.60 -1.51 -6.11
CA LEU A 122 -0.47 -2.32 -5.67
C LEU A 122 0.74 -2.12 -6.59
N GLU A 123 0.56 -2.23 -7.90
CA GLU A 123 1.62 -2.08 -8.88
C GLU A 123 2.29 -0.71 -8.80
N ARG A 124 1.48 0.37 -8.70
CA ARG A 124 2.00 1.74 -8.52
C ARG A 124 2.83 1.87 -7.24
N SER A 125 2.36 1.29 -6.14
CA SER A 125 3.09 1.30 -4.87
C SER A 125 4.42 0.53 -4.94
N ILE A 126 4.42 -0.65 -5.59
CA ILE A 126 5.63 -1.44 -5.81
C ILE A 126 6.63 -0.65 -6.65
N ARG A 127 6.21 -0.11 -7.80
CA ARG A 127 7.07 0.69 -8.68
C ARG A 127 7.71 1.88 -7.94
N LYS A 128 6.92 2.60 -7.14
CA LYS A 128 7.41 3.72 -6.32
C LYS A 128 8.43 3.25 -5.28
N THR A 129 8.12 2.19 -4.54
CA THR A 129 8.99 1.65 -3.50
C THR A 129 10.31 1.12 -4.10
N CYS A 130 10.24 0.35 -5.18
CA CYS A 130 11.43 -0.15 -5.87
C CYS A 130 12.30 0.99 -6.38
N SER A 131 11.71 2.04 -6.95
CA SER A 131 12.46 3.21 -7.41
C SER A 131 13.14 3.94 -6.24
N SER A 132 12.45 4.09 -5.11
CA SER A 132 13.03 4.68 -3.90
C SER A 132 14.20 3.86 -3.35
N VAL A 133 14.05 2.54 -3.24
CA VAL A 133 15.09 1.63 -2.75
C VAL A 133 16.31 1.65 -3.67
N ARG A 134 16.08 1.57 -4.99
CA ARG A 134 17.11 1.68 -6.01
C ARG A 134 17.90 2.98 -5.90
N ASN A 135 17.20 4.10 -5.84
CA ASN A 135 17.85 5.41 -5.74
C ASN A 135 18.64 5.54 -4.43
N GLY A 136 18.11 5.02 -3.31
CA GLY A 136 18.82 4.97 -2.04
C GLY A 136 20.11 4.15 -2.12
N PHE A 137 20.04 2.95 -2.69
CA PHE A 137 21.21 2.09 -2.87
C PHE A 137 22.29 2.75 -3.75
N CYS A 138 21.89 3.31 -4.90
CA CYS A 138 22.80 4.07 -5.75
C CYS A 138 23.43 5.26 -5.02
N GLN A 139 22.68 5.95 -4.16
CA GLN A 139 23.18 7.06 -3.37
C GLN A 139 24.25 6.59 -2.39
N HIS A 140 24.01 5.52 -1.63
CA HIS A 140 25.03 4.96 -0.73
C HIS A 140 26.30 4.54 -1.46
N LEU A 141 26.15 3.95 -2.66
CA LEU A 141 27.28 3.53 -3.48
C LEU A 141 28.09 4.73 -3.98
N ARG A 142 27.42 5.80 -4.43
CA ARG A 142 28.09 7.06 -4.81
C ARG A 142 28.81 7.71 -3.62
N ASP A 143 28.16 7.74 -2.46
CA ASP A 143 28.72 8.32 -1.25
C ASP A 143 29.91 7.50 -0.73
N SER A 144 29.91 6.18 -0.89
CA SER A 144 31.05 5.34 -0.50
C SER A 144 32.28 5.63 -1.36
N ILE A 145 32.09 5.74 -2.69
CA ILE A 145 33.15 6.09 -3.65
C ILE A 145 33.71 7.48 -3.33
N LYS A 146 32.83 8.48 -3.14
CA LYS A 146 33.25 9.85 -2.84
C LYS A 146 34.06 9.96 -1.56
N ASN A 147 33.73 9.15 -0.55
CA ASN A 147 34.41 9.15 0.74
C ASN A 147 35.59 8.17 0.82
N GLY A 148 35.95 7.50 -0.29
CA GLY A 148 37.06 6.55 -0.32
C GLY A 148 36.87 5.34 0.61
N VAL A 149 35.62 4.92 0.82
CA VAL A 149 35.31 3.78 1.70
C VAL A 149 35.72 2.50 1.01
N ASP A 150 36.50 1.68 1.71
CA ASP A 150 36.89 0.35 1.24
C ASP A 150 35.65 -0.54 0.99
N ALA A 151 35.76 -1.43 -0.01
CA ALA A 151 34.67 -2.30 -0.42
C ALA A 151 34.18 -3.20 0.72
N ALA A 152 35.08 -3.74 1.55
CA ALA A 152 34.69 -4.60 2.67
C ALA A 152 33.87 -3.82 3.72
N VAL A 153 34.27 -2.59 4.01
CA VAL A 153 33.57 -1.70 4.94
C VAL A 153 32.21 -1.29 4.38
N PHE A 154 32.13 -1.01 3.07
CA PHE A 154 30.87 -0.72 2.40
C PHE A 154 29.90 -1.90 2.48
N THR A 155 30.34 -3.10 2.12
CA THR A 155 29.52 -4.33 2.17
C THR A 155 29.02 -4.61 3.58
N HIS A 156 29.88 -4.48 4.59
CA HIS A 156 29.47 -4.65 5.98
C HIS A 156 28.38 -3.65 6.39
N ARG A 157 28.49 -2.38 5.98
CA ARG A 157 27.46 -1.37 6.22
C ARG A 157 26.18 -1.66 5.43
N MET A 158 26.27 -2.07 4.17
CA MET A 158 25.08 -2.37 3.37
C MET A 158 24.33 -3.59 3.91
N ASN A 159 25.04 -4.57 4.49
CA ASN A 159 24.41 -5.69 5.19
C ASN A 159 23.50 -5.22 6.34
N THR A 160 23.86 -4.16 7.08
CA THR A 160 23.00 -3.68 8.18
C THR A 160 21.76 -2.93 7.69
N TYR A 161 21.83 -2.31 6.51
CA TYR A 161 20.70 -1.55 5.94
C TYR A 161 19.75 -2.42 5.11
N TYR A 162 20.30 -3.32 4.30
CA TYR A 162 19.56 -4.03 3.25
C TYR A 162 19.35 -5.52 3.57
N LEU A 163 20.21 -6.14 4.37
CA LEU A 163 20.02 -7.54 4.75
C LEU A 163 19.03 -7.63 5.91
N ARG A 164 17.89 -8.30 5.69
CA ARG A 164 16.92 -8.55 6.75
C ARG A 164 17.46 -9.58 7.76
N PRO A 165 17.32 -9.37 9.08
CA PRO A 165 17.54 -10.43 10.07
C PRO A 165 16.58 -11.60 9.81
N GLY A 166 17.13 -12.78 9.49
CA GLY A 166 16.34 -13.96 9.09
C GLY A 166 15.88 -13.96 7.62
N GLY A 167 16.44 -13.09 6.77
CA GLY A 167 16.27 -13.18 5.31
C GLY A 167 16.90 -14.45 4.72
N PRO A 168 16.72 -14.70 3.41
CA PRO A 168 17.34 -15.85 2.75
C PRO A 168 18.85 -15.87 3.05
N LYS A 169 19.36 -17.03 3.46
CA LYS A 169 20.78 -17.18 3.79
C LYS A 169 21.61 -16.69 2.60
N PRO A 170 22.70 -15.93 2.83
CA PRO A 170 23.67 -15.65 1.79
C PRO A 170 24.04 -16.99 1.16
N ASN A 171 24.02 -17.02 -0.15
CA ASN A 171 24.42 -18.18 -0.91
C ASN A 171 25.86 -18.55 -0.51
N ASP A 172 26.05 -19.72 0.12
CA ASP A 172 27.36 -20.14 0.68
C ASP A 172 28.47 -20.14 -0.39
N TRP A 173 28.10 -20.30 -1.66
CA TRP A 173 29.02 -20.27 -2.81
C TRP A 173 29.54 -18.86 -3.16
N LEU A 174 28.98 -17.78 -2.61
CA LEU A 174 29.43 -16.40 -2.79
C LEU A 174 30.27 -15.86 -1.63
N ILE A 175 30.44 -16.62 -0.55
CA ILE A 175 31.26 -16.22 0.61
C ILE A 175 32.76 -16.46 0.32
N LEU A 176 33.10 -17.04 -0.84
CA LEU A 176 34.46 -17.46 -1.20
C LEU A 176 35.16 -16.60 -2.27
N LEU A 177 34.59 -15.43 -2.63
CA LEU A 177 35.23 -14.43 -3.50
C LEU A 177 35.45 -13.12 -2.73
#